data_AF-A0A0S6W4F3-F1
#
_entry.id   AF-A0A0S6W4F3-F1
#
_cell.length_a   1.000
_cell.length_b   1.000
_cell.length_c   1.000
_cell.angle_alpha   90.00
_cell.angle_beta   90.00
_cell.angle_gamma   90.00
#
_symmetry.space_group_name_H-M   'P 1'
#
loop_
_entity.id
_entity.type
_entity.pdbx_description
1 polymer ?
#
loop_
_entity_poly.entity_id
_entity_poly.type
_entity_poly.pdbx_seq_one_letter_code
_entity_poly.pdbx_strand_id
1 'polypeptide(L)'
;MNLLFDKTLLIVLGIVALSLFSLRPSLAFAAKTDAPPIELVMIDARQPAYTVLIGIPRENVEQVEKQAKEDGVTLLSWKAFETDAETLIGKGISKNEYPEIALAKGIIVLLKLYPAMPFGVTWNGGVAVTYSDYKHAEKLYDVHHKSADEYEQKKPKDRASDPIHPENQFGALLGDEWRK
;
A
#
# COMPACT_ATOMS: atom_id res chain seq x y z
N MET A 1 19.75 21.52 15.56
CA MET A 1 19.21 22.31 14.43
C MET A 1 19.92 21.86 13.17
N ASN A 2 19.29 20.97 12.41
CA ASN A 2 19.65 20.63 11.03
C ASN A 2 18.41 19.98 10.42
N LEU A 3 17.56 20.83 9.84
CA LEU A 3 16.45 20.39 8.98
C LEU A 3 17.05 19.98 7.63
N LEU A 4 17.53 18.75 7.53
CA LEU A 4 17.60 18.08 6.24
C LEU A 4 16.18 17.57 5.96
N PHE A 5 15.38 18.46 5.38
CA PHE A 5 14.12 18.12 4.74
C PHE A 5 14.39 17.01 3.72
N ASP A 6 13.84 15.82 4.00
CA ASP A 6 13.88 14.67 3.11
C ASP A 6 13.02 14.96 1.87
N LYS A 7 13.69 15.46 0.82
CA LYS A 7 13.09 15.77 -0.48
C LYS A 7 12.61 14.52 -1.22
N THR A 8 12.98 13.32 -0.78
CA THR A 8 12.66 12.05 -1.44
C THR A 8 11.17 11.73 -1.35
N LEU A 9 10.55 11.99 -0.19
CA LEU A 9 9.11 11.76 0.03
C LEU A 9 8.24 12.69 -0.82
N LEU A 10 8.70 13.93 -1.06
CA LEU A 10 7.99 14.93 -1.86
C LEU A 10 8.12 14.67 -3.37
N ILE A 11 9.16 13.96 -3.81
CA ILE A 11 9.39 13.63 -5.21
C ILE A 11 8.58 12.38 -5.62
N VAL A 12 8.48 11.37 -4.75
CA VAL A 12 7.72 10.13 -5.05
C VAL A 12 6.20 10.37 -5.02
N LEU A 13 5.70 11.17 -4.06
CA LEU A 13 4.30 11.63 -4.08
C LEU A 13 4.08 12.74 -5.11
N GLY A 14 5.06 13.60 -5.35
CA GLY A 14 4.93 14.76 -6.24
C GLY A 14 4.96 14.43 -7.73
N ILE A 15 5.85 13.54 -8.20
CA ILE A 15 6.01 13.34 -9.65
C ILE A 15 4.93 12.42 -10.24
N VAL A 16 4.35 11.52 -9.45
CA VAL A 16 3.20 10.70 -9.90
C VAL A 16 1.86 11.39 -9.60
N ALA A 17 1.72 12.13 -8.50
CA ALA A 17 0.45 12.79 -8.20
C ALA A 17 0.26 14.13 -8.93
N LEU A 18 1.28 14.98 -9.14
CA LEU A 18 1.01 16.33 -9.64
C LEU A 18 0.59 16.41 -11.12
N SER A 19 0.80 15.37 -11.93
CA SER A 19 0.31 15.36 -13.33
C SER A 19 -1.03 14.64 -13.51
N LEU A 20 -1.57 13.97 -12.48
CA LEU A 20 -2.89 13.35 -12.49
C LEU A 20 -3.97 14.21 -11.79
N PHE A 21 -3.57 15.26 -11.05
CA PHE A 21 -4.47 16.11 -10.28
C PHE A 21 -4.89 17.37 -11.05
N SER A 22 -5.81 17.22 -12.01
CA SER A 22 -6.73 18.31 -12.38
C SER A 22 -8.20 18.01 -12.07
N LEU A 23 -8.49 16.88 -11.43
CA LEU A 23 -9.84 16.53 -10.96
C LEU A 23 -9.89 16.61 -9.45
N ARG A 24 -10.62 17.61 -8.94
CA ARG A 24 -11.05 17.66 -7.54
C ARG A 24 -11.88 16.39 -7.26
N PRO A 25 -11.50 15.52 -6.31
CA PRO A 25 -12.40 14.46 -5.91
C PRO A 25 -13.44 15.07 -4.97
N SER A 26 -14.66 15.27 -5.48
CA SER A 26 -15.82 15.20 -4.60
C SER A 26 -15.86 13.80 -4.02
N LEU A 27 -15.70 13.68 -2.70
CA LEU A 27 -15.95 12.45 -1.94
C LEU A 27 -17.43 12.06 -2.09
N ALA A 28 -17.75 11.41 -3.21
CA ALA A 28 -18.97 10.67 -3.39
C ALA A 28 -18.61 9.19 -3.20
N PHE A 29 -19.01 8.63 -2.07
CA PHE A 29 -19.06 7.18 -1.88
C PHE A 29 -20.14 6.62 -2.80
N ALA A 30 -19.80 6.44 -4.08
CA ALA A 30 -20.58 5.66 -5.01
C ALA A 30 -20.03 4.23 -5.00
N ALA A 31 -20.66 3.33 -4.26
CA ALA A 31 -20.46 1.91 -4.46
C ALA A 31 -21.12 1.51 -5.80
N LYS A 32 -20.42 0.63 -6.53
CA LYS A 32 -20.83 -0.27 -7.65
C LYS A 32 -20.49 0.14 -9.10
N THR A 33 -19.65 -0.74 -9.66
CA THR A 33 -19.70 -1.40 -11.00
C THR A 33 -18.97 -0.87 -12.23
N ASP A 34 -18.23 0.25 -12.20
CA ASP A 34 -17.46 0.67 -13.40
C ASP A 34 -16.05 1.20 -13.08
N ALA A 35 -15.35 0.59 -12.12
CA ALA A 35 -13.91 0.85 -11.99
C ALA A 35 -13.23 0.36 -13.28
N PRO A 36 -12.44 1.20 -13.97
CA PRO A 36 -11.78 0.80 -15.22
C PRO A 36 -10.92 -0.44 -14.97
N PRO A 37 -10.92 -1.41 -15.91
CA PRO A 37 -10.19 -2.64 -15.73
C PRO A 37 -8.71 -2.34 -15.54
N ILE A 38 -8.14 -2.91 -14.47
CA ILE A 38 -6.72 -2.81 -14.19
C ILE A 38 -5.98 -3.63 -15.24
N GLU A 39 -5.01 -3.01 -15.90
CA GLU A 39 -4.18 -3.66 -16.90
C GLU A 39 -2.82 -4.04 -16.31
N LEU A 40 -2.25 -3.13 -15.53
CA LEU A 40 -0.98 -3.34 -14.84
C LEU A 40 -1.12 -3.13 -13.33
N VAL A 41 -0.24 -3.74 -12.56
CA VAL A 41 0.01 -3.42 -11.16
C VAL A 41 1.44 -2.91 -11.06
N MET A 42 1.59 -1.72 -10.47
CA MET A 42 2.87 -1.21 -10.06
C MET A 42 3.14 -1.64 -8.61
N ILE A 43 4.32 -2.21 -8.39
CA ILE A 43 4.83 -2.60 -7.08
C ILE A 43 6.10 -1.80 -6.83
N ASP A 44 6.06 -0.90 -5.86
CA ASP A 44 7.20 -0.10 -5.42
C ASP A 44 7.70 -0.61 -4.06
N ALA A 45 8.85 -1.26 -4.07
CA ALA A 45 9.48 -1.87 -2.89
C ALA A 45 10.73 -1.10 -2.43
N ARG A 46 10.86 0.18 -2.81
CA ARG A 46 12.04 0.99 -2.46
C ARG A 46 12.11 1.36 -0.98
N GLN A 47 10.96 1.40 -0.30
CA GLN A 47 10.89 1.67 1.14
C GLN A 47 10.94 0.36 1.93
N PRO A 48 11.87 0.20 2.89
CA PRO A 48 11.99 -1.06 3.62
C PRO A 48 10.85 -1.32 4.62
N ALA A 49 10.13 -0.27 5.03
CA ALA A 49 9.02 -0.36 5.97
C ALA A 49 7.70 -0.80 5.30
N TYR A 50 7.57 -0.66 3.97
CA TYR A 50 6.36 -1.01 3.24
C TYR A 50 6.61 -1.14 1.73
N THR A 51 5.85 -2.03 1.10
CA THR A 51 5.71 -2.12 -0.35
C THR A 51 4.43 -1.40 -0.78
N VAL A 52 4.51 -0.46 -1.72
CA VAL A 52 3.33 0.21 -2.28
C VAL A 52 2.84 -0.53 -3.52
N LEU A 53 1.54 -0.83 -3.55
CA LEU A 53 0.86 -1.42 -4.69
C LEU A 53 -0.14 -0.42 -5.28
N ILE A 54 -0.14 -0.27 -6.60
CA ILE A 54 -1.07 0.58 -7.32
C ILE A 54 -1.63 -0.16 -8.52
N GLY A 55 -2.96 -0.24 -8.63
CA GLY A 55 -3.63 -0.77 -9.82
C GLY A 55 -3.67 0.29 -10.90
N ILE A 56 -3.10 0.01 -12.06
CA ILE A 56 -3.02 0.93 -13.19
C ILE A 56 -4.10 0.57 -14.21
N PRO A 57 -5.10 1.43 -14.40
CA PRO A 57 -6.12 1.21 -15.42
C PRO A 57 -5.54 1.43 -16.82
N ARG A 58 -6.15 0.80 -17.83
CA ARG A 58 -5.67 0.80 -19.23
C ARG A 58 -5.29 2.19 -19.74
N GLU A 59 -6.11 3.20 -19.47
CA GLU A 59 -5.91 4.58 -19.94
C GLU A 59 -4.61 5.23 -19.43
N ASN A 60 -4.05 4.72 -18.33
CA ASN A 60 -2.86 5.27 -17.68
C ASN A 60 -1.59 4.45 -17.95
N VAL A 61 -1.69 3.30 -18.63
CA VAL A 61 -0.56 2.37 -18.85
C VAL A 61 0.60 3.06 -19.55
N GLU A 62 0.35 3.74 -20.67
CA GLU A 62 1.40 4.36 -21.47
C GLU A 62 2.18 5.43 -20.67
N GLN A 63 1.50 6.16 -19.79
CA GLN A 63 2.13 7.15 -18.93
C GLN A 63 3.03 6.48 -17.88
N VAL A 64 2.54 5.42 -17.25
CA VAL A 64 3.26 4.71 -16.18
C VAL A 64 4.48 3.97 -16.72
N GLU A 65 4.38 3.31 -17.87
CA GLU A 65 5.52 2.61 -18.50
C GLU A 65 6.67 3.55 -18.88
N LYS A 66 6.36 4.80 -19.22
CA LYS A 66 7.38 5.83 -19.48
C LYS A 66 8.12 6.25 -18.20
N GLN A 67 7.47 6.17 -17.03
CA GLN A 67 7.98 6.63 -15.74
C GLN A 67 8.66 5.52 -14.92
N ALA A 68 8.17 4.28 -15.01
CA ALA A 68 8.51 3.19 -14.07
C ALA A 68 9.90 2.55 -14.27
N LYS A 69 10.86 3.23 -14.91
CA LYS A 69 12.20 2.70 -15.20
C LYS A 69 13.17 2.82 -14.02
N GLU A 70 12.67 2.95 -12.81
CA GLU A 70 13.48 3.15 -11.61
C GLU A 70 13.70 1.83 -10.86
N ASP A 71 14.93 1.63 -10.36
CA ASP A 71 15.28 0.46 -9.57
C ASP A 71 14.37 0.32 -8.33
N GLY A 72 13.86 -0.90 -8.10
CA GLY A 72 12.94 -1.19 -7.00
C GLY A 72 11.45 -0.96 -7.32
N VAL A 73 11.13 -0.50 -8.53
CA VAL A 73 9.76 -0.48 -9.07
C VAL A 73 9.58 -1.63 -10.05
N THR A 74 8.52 -2.41 -9.90
CA THR A 74 8.14 -3.52 -10.79
C THR A 74 6.77 -3.26 -11.38
N LEU A 75 6.64 -3.36 -12.70
CA LEU A 75 5.35 -3.40 -13.38
C LEU A 75 5.02 -4.84 -13.77
N LEU A 76 3.83 -5.30 -13.39
CA LEU A 76 3.30 -6.61 -13.76
C LEU A 76 1.95 -6.45 -14.44
N SER A 77 1.62 -7.35 -15.38
CA SER A 77 0.22 -7.44 -15.82
C SER A 77 -0.69 -7.81 -14.65
N TRP A 78 -1.92 -7.30 -14.66
CA TRP A 78 -2.92 -7.65 -13.64
C TRP A 78 -3.04 -9.17 -13.45
N LYS A 79 -3.10 -9.93 -14.55
CA LYS A 79 -3.18 -11.40 -14.52
C LYS A 79 -1.97 -12.04 -13.83
N ALA A 80 -0.76 -11.57 -14.12
CA ALA A 80 0.45 -12.11 -13.48
C ALA A 80 0.46 -11.80 -11.98
N PHE A 81 0.09 -10.58 -11.60
CA PHE A 81 -0.06 -10.21 -10.19
C PHE A 81 -1.11 -11.05 -9.48
N GLU A 82 -2.33 -11.15 -10.02
CA GLU A 82 -3.43 -11.90 -9.40
C GLU A 82 -3.12 -13.40 -9.22
N THR A 83 -2.32 -13.99 -10.13
CA THR A 83 -1.91 -15.40 -10.04
C THR A 83 -0.92 -15.67 -8.91
N ASP A 84 -0.04 -14.71 -8.58
CA ASP A 84 1.07 -14.89 -7.63
C ASP A 84 1.05 -13.84 -6.50
N ALA A 85 -0.11 -13.26 -6.22
CA ALA A 85 -0.24 -12.12 -5.31
C ALA A 85 0.27 -12.43 -3.90
N GLU A 86 0.00 -13.64 -3.39
CA GLU A 86 0.48 -14.07 -2.07
C GLU A 86 2.01 -14.04 -1.98
N THR A 87 2.70 -14.61 -2.97
CA THR A 87 4.16 -14.60 -3.02
C THR A 87 4.70 -13.18 -3.19
N LEU A 88 4.13 -12.40 -4.11
CA LEU A 88 4.59 -11.05 -4.43
C LEU A 88 4.45 -10.10 -3.25
N ILE A 89 3.32 -10.15 -2.56
CA ILE A 89 3.06 -9.35 -1.35
C ILE A 89 3.93 -9.87 -0.19
N GLY A 90 4.04 -11.20 -0.02
CA GLY A 90 4.81 -11.83 1.03
C GLY A 90 6.30 -11.50 1.03
N LYS A 91 6.90 -11.20 -0.13
CA LYS A 91 8.31 -10.78 -0.25
C LYS A 91 8.67 -9.56 0.58
N GLY A 92 7.71 -8.64 0.80
CA GLY A 92 7.92 -7.43 1.60
C GLY A 92 7.74 -7.64 3.10
N ILE A 93 7.24 -8.80 3.53
CA ILE A 93 6.85 -9.06 4.92
C ILE A 93 7.96 -9.86 5.61
N SER A 94 8.69 -9.22 6.53
CA SER A 94 9.75 -9.88 7.30
C SER A 94 9.24 -10.48 8.62
N LYS A 95 8.11 -10.00 9.14
CA LYS A 95 7.50 -10.51 10.36
C LYS A 95 5.98 -10.42 10.31
N ASN A 96 5.29 -11.47 9.85
CA ASN A 96 3.84 -11.41 9.76
C ASN A 96 3.17 -11.43 11.14
N GLU A 97 2.60 -10.30 11.56
CA GLU A 97 1.89 -10.15 12.83
C GLU A 97 0.38 -10.38 12.73
N TYR A 98 -0.14 -10.55 11.52
CA TYR A 98 -1.56 -10.78 11.24
C TYR A 98 -1.75 -12.06 10.39
N PRO A 99 -1.21 -13.22 10.81
CA PRO A 99 -1.21 -14.45 10.00
C PRO A 99 -2.62 -15.00 9.71
N GLU A 100 -3.62 -14.62 10.51
CA GLU A 100 -5.01 -14.99 10.32
C GLU A 100 -5.72 -14.20 9.22
N ILE A 101 -5.15 -13.07 8.79
CA ILE A 101 -5.76 -12.21 7.78
C ILE A 101 -5.32 -12.66 6.38
N ALA A 102 -6.29 -12.89 5.50
CA ALA A 102 -6.08 -13.12 4.08
C ALA A 102 -5.65 -11.83 3.35
N LEU A 103 -4.45 -11.32 3.66
CA LEU A 103 -3.94 -10.03 3.23
C LEU A 103 -3.97 -9.85 1.71
N ALA A 104 -3.45 -10.83 0.95
CA ALA A 104 -3.41 -10.75 -0.50
C ALA A 104 -4.80 -10.63 -1.13
N LYS A 105 -5.79 -11.37 -0.60
CA LYS A 105 -7.19 -11.28 -1.02
C LYS A 105 -7.74 -9.87 -0.79
N GLY A 106 -7.52 -9.30 0.39
CA GLY A 106 -7.95 -7.94 0.72
C GLY A 106 -7.31 -6.88 -0.19
N ILE A 107 -6.00 -6.98 -0.45
CA ILE A 107 -5.29 -6.07 -1.35
C ILE A 107 -5.82 -6.18 -2.79
N ILE A 108 -6.04 -7.39 -3.31
CA ILE A 108 -6.64 -7.59 -4.65
C ILE A 108 -7.98 -6.86 -4.76
N VAL A 109 -8.85 -6.99 -3.76
CA VAL A 109 -10.16 -6.33 -3.75
C VAL A 109 -10.00 -4.81 -3.69
N LEU A 110 -9.11 -4.28 -2.85
CA LEU A 110 -8.82 -2.85 -2.78
C LEU A 110 -8.34 -2.29 -4.12
N LEU A 111 -7.39 -2.95 -4.77
CA LEU A 111 -6.87 -2.51 -6.06
C LEU A 111 -8.01 -2.44 -7.10
N LYS A 112 -8.87 -3.46 -7.16
CA LYS A 112 -10.03 -3.52 -8.07
C LYS A 112 -11.05 -2.40 -7.81
N LEU A 113 -11.33 -2.10 -6.54
CA LEU A 113 -12.34 -1.09 -6.17
C LEU A 113 -11.81 0.34 -6.30
N TYR A 114 -10.51 0.54 -6.06
CA TYR A 114 -9.87 1.84 -6.02
C TYR A 114 -8.63 1.86 -6.94
N PRO A 115 -8.81 1.73 -8.27
CA PRO A 115 -7.69 1.85 -9.19
C PRO A 115 -7.03 3.22 -9.06
N ALA A 116 -5.73 3.28 -9.35
CA ALA A 116 -4.84 4.42 -9.15
C ALA A 116 -4.64 4.89 -7.68
N MET A 117 -5.33 4.29 -6.71
CA MET A 117 -5.07 4.54 -5.29
C MET A 117 -3.89 3.69 -4.79
N PRO A 118 -2.91 4.28 -4.09
CA PRO A 118 -1.82 3.53 -3.50
C PRO A 118 -2.25 2.82 -2.21
N PHE A 119 -1.83 1.57 -2.08
CA PHE A 119 -1.97 0.77 -0.87
C PHE A 119 -0.62 0.24 -0.44
N GLY A 120 -0.19 0.57 0.78
CA GLY A 120 1.02 0.04 1.38
C GLY A 120 0.75 -1.28 2.08
N VAL A 121 1.54 -2.31 1.79
CA VAL A 121 1.68 -3.49 2.66
C VAL A 121 2.95 -3.31 3.48
N THR A 122 2.81 -3.30 4.79
CA THR A 122 3.93 -3.02 5.70
C THR A 122 4.78 -4.26 5.93
N TRP A 123 6.01 -4.06 6.39
CA TRP A 123 6.98 -5.12 6.72
C TRP A 123 6.47 -6.15 7.73
N ASN A 124 5.49 -5.77 8.57
CA ASN A 124 4.87 -6.64 9.56
C ASN A 124 3.52 -7.24 9.12
N GLY A 125 3.12 -7.08 7.84
CA GLY A 125 1.88 -7.61 7.29
C GLY A 125 0.65 -6.71 7.47
N GLY A 126 0.84 -5.48 7.95
CA GLY A 126 -0.20 -4.47 8.06
C GLY A 126 -0.51 -3.78 6.73
N VAL A 127 -1.51 -2.91 6.75
CA VAL A 127 -1.97 -2.13 5.60
C VAL A 127 -1.88 -0.64 5.91
N ALA A 128 -1.21 0.12 5.05
CA ALA A 128 -1.11 1.56 5.12
C ALA A 128 -1.86 2.22 3.96
N VAL A 129 -2.76 3.15 4.27
CA VAL A 129 -3.57 3.86 3.25
C VAL A 129 -3.37 5.36 3.38
N THR A 130 -3.30 5.86 4.60
CA THR A 130 -3.12 7.28 4.90
C THR A 130 -1.66 7.60 5.22
N TYR A 131 -1.29 8.87 5.12
CA TYR A 131 0.04 9.35 5.52
C TYR A 131 0.42 8.92 6.95
N SER A 132 -0.52 8.99 7.90
CA SER A 132 -0.29 8.56 9.28
C SER A 132 0.03 7.07 9.39
N ASP A 133 -0.59 6.24 8.56
CA ASP A 133 -0.34 4.79 8.56
C ASP A 133 1.08 4.50 8.07
N TYR A 134 1.50 5.15 6.98
CA TYR A 134 2.87 5.02 6.46
C TYR A 134 3.90 5.47 7.50
N LYS A 135 3.67 6.61 8.16
CA LYS A 135 4.55 7.08 9.25
C LYS A 135 4.55 6.17 10.46
N HIS A 136 3.42 5.55 10.77
CA HIS A 136 3.35 4.54 11.82
C HIS A 136 4.20 3.32 11.47
N ALA A 137 4.08 2.80 10.24
CA ALA A 137 4.85 1.66 9.75
C ALA A 137 6.37 1.93 9.77
N GLU A 138 6.80 3.12 9.30
CA GLU A 138 8.20 3.56 9.35
C GLU A 138 8.73 3.59 10.78
N LYS A 139 7.97 4.18 11.71
CA LYS A 139 8.38 4.26 13.12
C LYS A 139 8.52 2.88 13.75
N LEU A 140 7.57 1.96 13.50
CA LEU A 140 7.64 0.59 14.01
C LEU A 140 8.81 -0.17 13.41
N TYR A 141 9.04 -0.01 12.10
CA TYR A 141 10.18 -0.61 11.41
C TYR A 141 11.51 -0.15 12.03
N ASP A 142 11.66 1.16 12.26
CA ASP A 142 12.86 1.74 12.87
C ASP A 142 13.13 1.18 14.27
N VAL A 143 12.08 0.99 15.08
CA VAL A 143 12.23 0.39 16.42
C VAL A 143 12.63 -1.08 16.30
N HIS A 144 11.95 -1.85 15.45
CA HIS A 144 12.27 -3.26 15.22
C HIS A 144 13.71 -3.47 14.72
N HIS A 145 14.13 -2.65 13.76
CA HIS A 145 15.47 -2.72 13.18
C HIS A 145 16.57 -2.37 14.20
N LYS A 146 16.28 -1.49 15.17
CA LYS A 146 17.21 -1.13 16.25
C LYS A 146 17.22 -2.15 17.38
N SER A 147 16.06 -2.66 17.79
CA SER A 147 15.93 -3.62 18.88
C SER A 147 14.59 -4.37 18.80
N ALA A 148 14.68 -5.69 18.60
CA ALA A 148 13.51 -6.57 18.61
C ALA A 148 12.79 -6.56 19.96
N ASP A 149 13.53 -6.48 21.08
CA ASP A 149 12.96 -6.45 22.43
C ASP A 149 12.21 -5.14 22.69
N GLU A 150 12.78 -4.01 22.27
CA GLU A 150 12.13 -2.71 22.39
C GLU A 150 10.86 -2.67 21.54
N TYR A 151 10.91 -3.26 20.35
CA TYR A 151 9.75 -3.39 19.48
C TYR A 151 8.63 -4.19 20.15
N GLU A 152 8.91 -5.36 20.72
CA GLU A 152 7.90 -6.17 21.41
C GLU A 152 7.24 -5.43 22.58
N GLN A 153 7.98 -4.54 23.25
CA GLN A 153 7.42 -3.72 24.34
C GLN A 153 6.54 -2.57 23.84
N LYS A 154 6.87 -2.02 22.67
CA LYS A 154 6.27 -0.77 22.15
C LYS A 154 5.21 -0.98 21.07
N LYS A 155 5.18 -2.15 20.42
CA LYS A 155 4.20 -2.43 19.38
C LYS A 155 2.77 -2.32 19.94
N PRO A 156 1.79 -1.95 19.10
CA PRO A 156 0.39 -2.01 19.49
C PRO A 156 0.03 -3.37 20.07
N LYS A 157 -0.77 -3.38 21.14
CA LYS A 157 -1.15 -4.62 21.85
C LYS A 157 -2.53 -5.11 21.49
N ASP A 158 -3.30 -4.27 20.81
CA ASP A 158 -4.67 -4.50 20.44
C ASP A 158 -4.98 -3.79 19.12
N ARG A 159 -6.02 -4.25 18.45
CA ARG A 159 -6.46 -3.70 17.16
C ARG A 159 -6.81 -2.22 17.21
N ALA A 160 -7.33 -1.70 18.33
CA ALA A 160 -7.78 -0.31 18.41
C ALA A 160 -6.59 0.66 18.51
N SER A 161 -5.47 0.23 19.10
CA SER A 161 -4.23 0.99 19.16
C SER A 161 -3.33 0.83 17.92
N ASP A 162 -3.71 -0.04 16.99
CA ASP A 162 -2.95 -0.36 15.78
C ASP A 162 -3.59 0.25 14.51
N PRO A 163 -3.10 1.41 14.03
CA PRO A 163 -3.68 2.04 12.84
C PRO A 163 -3.42 1.23 11.56
N ILE A 164 -2.37 0.41 11.50
CA ILE A 164 -2.02 -0.38 10.31
C ILE A 164 -2.63 -1.79 10.33
N HIS A 165 -3.39 -2.14 11.37
CA HIS A 165 -4.08 -3.42 11.43
C HIS A 165 -4.95 -3.62 10.18
N PRO A 166 -4.78 -4.71 9.40
CA PRO A 166 -5.48 -4.89 8.14
C PRO A 166 -7.01 -4.73 8.25
N GLU A 167 -7.62 -5.29 9.31
CA GLU A 167 -9.06 -5.15 9.56
C GLU A 167 -9.56 -3.70 9.74
N ASN A 168 -8.72 -2.77 10.20
CA ASN A 168 -9.12 -1.36 10.35
C ASN A 168 -9.29 -0.73 8.97
N GLN A 169 -8.36 -1.03 8.06
CA GLN A 169 -8.38 -0.52 6.69
C GLN A 169 -9.42 -1.24 5.83
N PHE A 170 -9.42 -2.58 5.88
CA PHE A 170 -10.39 -3.39 5.15
C PHE A 170 -11.82 -3.16 5.63
N GLY A 171 -12.05 -3.08 6.95
CA GLY A 171 -13.37 -2.77 7.47
C GLY A 171 -13.88 -1.40 7.00
N ALA A 172 -13.01 -0.39 6.98
CA ALA A 172 -13.37 0.96 6.52
C ALA A 172 -13.64 1.03 5.01
N LEU A 173 -12.88 0.30 4.18
CA LEU A 173 -12.89 0.44 2.72
C LEU A 173 -13.68 -0.64 1.98
N LEU A 174 -13.84 -1.82 2.57
CA LEU A 174 -14.46 -3.01 1.98
C LEU A 174 -15.72 -3.47 2.74
N GLY A 175 -16.02 -2.91 3.90
CA GLY A 175 -17.10 -3.39 4.78
C GLY A 175 -16.83 -4.80 5.28
N ASP A 176 -17.85 -5.66 5.34
CA ASP A 176 -17.72 -7.07 5.77
C ASP A 176 -17.41 -8.05 4.62
N GLU A 177 -17.34 -7.57 3.37
CA GLU A 177 -17.22 -8.45 2.20
C GLU A 177 -15.85 -9.15 2.09
N TRP A 178 -14.81 -8.58 2.71
CA TRP A 178 -13.46 -9.14 2.68
C TRP A 178 -13.28 -10.37 3.59
N ARG A 179 -14.23 -10.61 4.52
CA ARG A 179 -14.22 -11.75 5.46
C ARG A 179 -14.87 -13.02 4.93
N LYS A 180 -15.61 -12.93 3.82
CA LYS A 180 -16.24 -14.07 3.14
C LYS A 180 -15.25 -14.71 2.17
#